data_AF-A0A7C0ZNA8-F1
#
_entry.id   AF-A0A7C0ZNA8-F1
#
_cell.length_a   1.000
_cell.length_b   1.000
_cell.length_c   1.000
_cell.angle_alpha   90.00
_cell.angle_beta   90.00
_cell.angle_gamma   90.00
#
_symmetry.space_group_name_H-M   'P 1'
#
loop_
_entity.id
_entity.type
_entity.pdbx_description
1 polymer ?
#
loop_
_entity_poly.entity_id
_entity_poly.type
_entity_poly.pdbx_seq_one_letter_code
_entity_poly.pdbx_strand_id
1 'polypeptide(L)'
;MTSNRKYVLAVRPMGQVKATDFRMETEKIPEPAEREVLMKVRYVSVDPYMRNRMNHVKSYVPPYEMGEVMGGDGIGEVAASGSERY
;
A
#
# COMPACT_ATOMS: atom_id res chain seq x y z
N MET A 1 5.58 -20.85 4.74
CA MET A 1 4.24 -20.27 4.95
C MET A 1 4.14 -18.99 4.13
N THR A 2 3.04 -18.77 3.43
CA THR A 2 2.80 -17.54 2.65
C THR A 2 2.40 -16.41 3.59
N SER A 3 2.96 -15.21 3.40
CA SER A 3 2.68 -14.03 4.23
C SER A 3 2.39 -12.80 3.38
N ASN A 4 1.68 -11.82 3.94
CA ASN A 4 1.49 -10.53 3.30
C ASN A 4 2.70 -9.64 3.58
N ARG A 5 3.33 -9.11 2.53
CA ARG A 5 4.46 -8.17 2.65
C ARG A 5 3.99 -6.81 2.20
N LYS A 6 4.25 -5.79 3.02
CA LYS A 6 3.85 -4.41 2.75
C LYS A 6 5.01 -3.46 2.98
N TYR A 7 5.12 -2.44 2.14
CA TYR A 7 6.03 -1.33 2.38
C TYR A 7 5.25 -0.21 3.06
N VAL A 8 5.78 0.28 4.18
CA VAL A 8 5.23 1.42 4.90
C VAL A 8 6.15 2.63 4.82
N LEU A 9 5.59 3.83 4.93
CA LEU A 9 6.38 5.05 5.04
C LEU A 9 7.07 5.10 6.42
N ALA A 10 8.39 4.96 6.44
CA ALA A 10 9.17 4.89 7.68
C ALA A 10 9.73 6.25 8.09
N VAL A 11 10.12 7.08 7.13
CA VAL A 11 10.58 8.46 7.33
C VAL A 11 10.09 9.33 6.17
N ARG A 12 9.86 10.62 6.41
CA ARG A 12 9.56 11.56 5.32
C ARG A 12 10.82 11.86 4.50
N PRO A 13 10.83 11.61 3.17
CA PRO A 13 12.01 11.80 2.35
C PRO A 13 12.47 13.26 2.31
N MET A 14 13.76 13.47 2.57
CA MET A 14 14.44 14.75 2.36
C MET A 14 15.17 14.70 1.01
N GLY A 15 14.65 15.43 0.02
CA GLY A 15 15.17 15.40 -1.36
C GLY A 15 14.69 14.17 -2.13
N GLN A 16 15.63 13.47 -2.79
CA GLN A 16 15.35 12.23 -3.52
C GLN A 16 14.96 11.10 -2.56
N VAL A 17 14.00 10.29 -2.99
CA VAL A 17 13.52 9.12 -2.25
C VAL A 17 14.61 8.05 -2.21
N LYS A 18 14.78 7.44 -1.03
CA LYS A 18 15.74 6.39 -0.77
C LYS A 18 15.04 5.16 -0.21
N ALA A 19 15.65 3.99 -0.37
CA ALA A 19 15.11 2.75 0.19
C ALA A 19 14.88 2.82 1.71
N THR A 20 15.72 3.59 2.42
CA THR A 20 15.63 3.82 3.88
C THR A 20 14.42 4.64 4.31
N ASP A 21 13.74 5.32 3.38
CA ASP A 21 12.52 6.08 3.69
C ASP A 21 11.32 5.14 3.90
N PHE A 22 11.47 3.87 3.51
CA PHE A 22 10.46 2.82 3.67
C PHE A 22 10.94 1.73 4.61
N ARG A 23 9.97 0.97 5.11
CA ARG A 23 10.23 -0.26 5.86
C ARG A 23 9.32 -1.36 5.33
N MET A 24 9.89 -2.53 5.08
CA MET A 24 9.11 -3.70 4.73
C MET A 24 8.61 -4.36 6.02
N GLU A 25 7.30 -4.55 6.10
CA GLU A 25 6.63 -5.31 7.15
C GLU A 25 6.09 -6.61 6.59
N THR A 26 5.91 -7.59 7.47
CA THR A 26 5.28 -8.86 7.14
C THR A 26 4.17 -9.13 8.13
N GLU A 27 3.01 -9.53 7.62
CA GLU A 27 1.84 -9.87 8.43
C GLU A 27 1.16 -11.13 7.90
N LYS A 28 0.21 -11.64 8.67
CA LYS A 28 -0.63 -12.75 8.24
C LYS A 28 -1.56 -12.28 7.12
N ILE A 29 -1.81 -13.13 6.13
CA ILE A 29 -2.81 -12.86 5.11
C ILE A 29 -4.18 -12.89 5.80
N PRO A 30 -4.99 -11.82 5.72
CA PRO A 30 -6.31 -11.78 6.33
C PRO A 30 -7.31 -12.62 5.52
N GLU A 31 -8.38 -13.05 6.17
CA GLU A 31 -9.57 -13.54 5.50
C GLU A 31 -10.50 -12.36 5.21
N PRO A 32 -11.10 -12.25 4.01
CA PRO A 32 -12.02 -11.17 3.70
C PRO A 32 -13.30 -11.28 4.54
N ALA A 33 -13.78 -10.16 5.09
CA ALA A 33 -15.08 -10.10 5.76
C ALA A 33 -16.23 -10.08 4.74
N GLU A 34 -17.46 -10.02 5.24
CA GLU A 34 -18.65 -9.86 4.39
C GLU A 34 -18.51 -8.60 3.52
N ARG A 35 -18.72 -8.76 2.20
CA ARG A 35 -18.62 -7.71 1.18
C ARG A 35 -17.20 -7.21 0.89
N GLU A 36 -16.17 -7.88 1.40
CA GLU A 36 -14.77 -7.61 1.05
C GLU A 36 -14.21 -8.61 0.04
N VAL A 37 -13.13 -8.21 -0.62
CA VAL A 37 -12.38 -9.05 -1.55
C VAL A 37 -10.91 -9.00 -1.18
N LEU A 38 -10.28 -10.17 -1.04
CA LEU A 38 -8.85 -10.28 -0.84
C LEU A 38 -8.16 -10.34 -2.21
N MET A 39 -7.32 -9.34 -2.49
CA MET A 39 -6.58 -9.26 -3.75
C MET A 39 -5.14 -9.75 -3.57
N LYS A 40 -4.70 -10.67 -4.42
CA LYS A 40 -3.29 -10.97 -4.63
C LYS A 40 -2.71 -10.00 -5.65
N VAL A 41 -2.14 -8.91 -5.16
CA VAL A 41 -1.51 -7.87 -5.99
C VAL A 41 -0.34 -8.47 -6.78
N ARG A 42 -0.35 -8.27 -8.11
CA ARG A 42 0.69 -8.73 -9.04
C ARG A 42 1.58 -7.60 -9.52
N TYR A 43 0.98 -6.43 -9.76
CA TYR A 43 1.65 -5.25 -10.26
C TYR A 43 1.17 -4.02 -9.48
N VAL A 44 2.09 -3.09 -9.23
CA VAL A 44 1.83 -1.80 -8.60
C VAL A 44 2.42 -0.73 -9.52
N SER A 45 1.64 0.31 -9.79
CA SER A 45 2.10 1.51 -10.50
C SER A 45 2.95 2.36 -9.57
N VAL A 46 4.04 2.91 -10.11
CA VAL A 46 4.91 3.84 -9.38
C VAL A 46 4.84 5.18 -10.08
N ASP A 47 4.04 6.08 -9.51
CA ASP A 47 3.68 7.33 -10.15
C ASP A 47 4.29 8.56 -9.45
N PRO A 48 4.63 9.63 -10.19
CA PRO A 48 5.22 10.84 -9.61
C PRO A 48 4.40 11.46 -8.47
N TYR A 49 3.07 11.34 -8.49
CA TYR A 49 2.19 11.92 -7.46
C TYR A 49 2.45 11.33 -6.06
N MET A 50 2.92 10.07 -5.99
CA MET A 50 3.22 9.40 -4.72
C MET A 50 4.25 10.18 -3.92
N ARG A 51 5.23 10.82 -4.60
CA ARG A 51 6.25 11.66 -3.96
C ARG A 51 5.65 12.82 -3.19
N ASN A 52 4.61 13.45 -3.72
CA ASN A 52 3.95 14.58 -3.07
C ASN A 52 3.21 14.13 -1.81
N ARG A 53 2.58 12.94 -1.85
CA ARG A 53 1.91 12.36 -0.69
C ARG A 53 2.87 11.98 0.44
N MET A 54 4.15 11.72 0.16
CA MET A 54 5.14 11.48 1.22
C MET A 54 5.49 12.73 2.03
N ASN A 55 5.20 13.93 1.51
CA ASN A 55 5.40 15.19 2.22
C ASN A 55 4.19 15.51 3.11
N HIS A 56 4.42 16.10 4.28
CA HIS A 56 3.34 16.57 5.16
C HIS A 56 2.86 17.97 4.77
N VAL A 57 2.39 18.11 3.53
CA VAL A 57 1.89 19.38 2.99
C VAL A 57 0.46 19.20 2.52
N LYS A 58 -0.34 20.27 2.65
CA LYS A 58 -1.72 20.26 2.19
C LYS A 58 -1.78 19.95 0.69
N SER A 59 -2.51 18.90 0.33
CA SER A 59 -2.73 18.43 -1.04
C SER A 59 -4.18 17.99 -1.20
N TYR A 60 -4.65 17.84 -2.44
CA TYR A 60 -5.99 17.34 -2.75
C TYR A 60 -6.15 15.85 -2.42
N VAL A 61 -5.06 15.08 -2.45
CA VAL A 61 -5.01 13.74 -1.84
C VAL A 61 -4.30 13.84 -0.50
N PRO A 62 -4.86 13.26 0.58
CA PRO A 62 -4.20 13.21 1.87
C PRO A 62 -2.77 12.65 1.77
N PRO A 63 -1.82 13.25 2.52
CA PRO A 63 -0.48 12.70 2.61
C PRO A 63 -0.51 11.32 3.28
N TYR A 64 0.54 10.54 3.05
CA TYR A 64 0.77 9.32 3.81
C TYR A 64 1.14 9.66 5.25
N GLU A 65 0.51 8.95 6.18
CA GLU A 65 0.87 8.94 7.58
C GLU A 65 2.11 8.08 7.84
N MET A 66 2.81 8.36 8.94
CA MET A 66 3.96 7.55 9.33
C MET A 66 3.51 6.13 9.68
N GLY A 67 4.14 5.13 9.09
CA GLY A 67 3.76 3.73 9.23
C GLY A 67 2.57 3.30 8.37
N GLU A 68 1.98 4.19 7.57
CA GLU A 68 0.95 3.82 6.61
C GLU A 68 1.55 2.99 5.46
N VAL A 69 0.79 2.01 4.98
CA VAL A 69 1.13 1.24 3.77
C VAL A 69 1.16 2.18 2.58
N MET A 70 2.23 2.08 1.79
CA MET A 70 2.35 2.83 0.55
C MET A 70 1.24 2.46 -0.42
N GLY A 71 0.37 3.42 -0.73
CA GLY A 71 -0.71 3.26 -1.71
C GLY A 71 -0.26 3.52 -3.15
N GLY A 72 -1.06 3.04 -4.09
CA GLY A 72 -0.87 3.23 -5.52
C GLY A 72 -1.91 2.41 -6.29
N ASP A 73 -2.03 2.68 -7.58
CA ASP A 73 -2.85 1.85 -8.45
C ASP A 73 -2.12 0.54 -8.75
N GLY A 74 -2.87 -0.53 -9.04
CA GLY A 74 -2.28 -1.84 -9.28
C GLY A 74 -3.25 -2.81 -9.92
N ILE A 75 -2.70 -3.95 -10.31
CA ILE A 75 -3.45 -5.07 -10.88
C ILE A 75 -3.19 -6.29 -10.01
N GLY A 76 -4.26 -7.01 -9.67
CA GLY A 76 -4.20 -8.23 -8.89
C GLY A 76 -5.26 -9.23 -9.30
N GLU A 77 -5.13 -10.43 -8.76
CA GLU A 77 -6.12 -11.51 -8.90
C GLU A 77 -6.94 -11.58 -7.60
N VAL A 78 -8.24 -11.87 -7.72
CA VAL A 78 -9.06 -12.21 -6.55
C VAL A 78 -8.55 -13.53 -5.98
N ALA A 79 -8.07 -13.51 -4.73
CA ALA A 79 -7.53 -14.67 -4.04
C ALA A 79 -8.58 -15.34 -3.13
N ALA A 80 -9.46 -14.52 -2.53
CA ALA A 80 -10.62 -14.94 -1.77
C ALA A 80 -11.67 -13.82 -1.79
N SER A 81 -12.93 -14.14 -1.58
CA SER A 81 -14.02 -13.17 -1.59
C SER A 81 -15.04 -13.52 -0.51
N GLY A 82 -15.40 -12.52 0.29
CA GLY A 82 -16.58 -12.54 1.17
C GLY A 82 -17.77 -11.82 0.53
N SER A 83 -17.70 -11.51 -0.77
CA SER A 83 -18.73 -10.83 -1.55
C SER A 83 -19.33 -11.78 -2.57
N GLU A 84 -20.66 -11.81 -2.70
CA GLU A 84 -21.33 -12.66 -3.71
C GLU A 84 -21.11 -12.18 -5.16
N ARG A 85 -20.59 -10.96 -5.34
CA ARG A 85 -20.40 -10.36 -6.66
C ARG A 85 -19.07 -10.72 -7.32
N TYR A 86 -18.06 -11.05 -6.53
CA TYR A 86 -16.66 -11.17 -6.97
C TYR A 86 -16.02 -12.46 -6.48
#